data_AF-A0A7V4QB59-F1
#
_entry.id   AF-A0A7V4QB59-F1
#
_cell.length_a   1.000
_cell.length_b   1.000
_cell.length_c   1.000
_cell.angle_alpha   90.00
_cell.angle_beta   90.00
_cell.angle_gamma   90.00
#
_symmetry.space_group_name_H-M   'P 1'
#
loop_
_entity.id
_entity.type
_entity.pdbx_description
1 polymer ?
#
loop_
_entity_poly.entity_id
_entity_poly.type
_entity_poly.pdbx_seq_one_letter_code
_entity_poly.pdbx_strand_id
1 'polypeptide(L)' 'REQMVIQMYYFEELKLEEISDVLGITTSRISQIHKHVISKIRHSMSGL' A
#
# COMPACT_ATOMS: atom_id res chain seq x y z
N ARG A 1 -6.63 -5.51 -4.16
CA ARG A 1 -5.88 -4.26 -4.48
C ARG A 1 -4.97 -3.82 -3.33
N GLU A 2 -5.45 -3.70 -2.08
CA GLU A 2 -4.63 -3.37 -0.89
C GLU A 2 -3.37 -4.25 -0.74
N GLN A 3 -3.53 -5.58 -0.72
CA GLN A 3 -2.42 -6.52 -0.59
C GLN A 3 -1.36 -6.39 -1.69
N MET A 4 -1.78 -6.09 -2.93
CA MET A 4 -0.88 -5.95 -4.07
C MET A 4 0.00 -4.70 -3.94
N VAL A 5 -0.56 -3.58 -3.48
CA VAL A 5 0.19 -2.35 -3.18
C VAL A 5 1.25 -2.61 -2.10
N ILE A 6 0.88 -3.32 -1.03
CA ILE A 6 1.81 -3.64 0.07
C ILE A 6 2.89 -4.62 -0.39
N GLN A 7 2.53 -5.63 -1.18
CA GLN A 7 3.47 -6.57 -1.77
C GLN A 7 4.54 -5.84 -2.59
N MET A 8 4.10 -5.04 -3.57
CA MET A 8 5.00 -4.29 -4.43
C MET A 8 5.86 -3.29 -3.67
N TYR A 9 5.29 -2.58 -2.69
CA TYR A 9 6.01 -1.55 -1.95
C TYR A 9 7.03 -2.10 -0.94
N TYR A 10 6.67 -3.13 -0.17
CA TYR A 10 7.51 -3.62 0.93
C TYR A 10 8.36 -4.84 0.59
N PHE A 11 7.95 -5.65 -0.38
CA PHE A 11 8.64 -6.90 -0.72
C PHE A 11 9.37 -6.81 -2.06
N GLU A 12 8.80 -6.09 -3.03
CA GLU A 12 9.42 -5.87 -4.34
C GLU A 12 10.12 -4.51 -4.44
N GLU A 13 10.06 -3.70 -3.36
CA GLU A 13 10.73 -2.40 -3.22
C GLU A 13 10.41 -1.38 -4.33
N LEU A 14 9.25 -1.52 -4.98
CA LEU A 14 8.80 -0.59 -6.02
C LEU A 14 8.43 0.77 -5.43
N LYS A 15 8.81 1.82 -6.14
CA LYS A 15 8.38 3.20 -5.88
C LYS A 15 6.92 3.38 -6.26
N LEU A 16 6.27 4.41 -5.69
CA LEU A 16 4.86 4.71 -5.96
C LEU A 16 4.57 4.98 -7.45
N GLU A 17 5.53 5.55 -8.18
CA GLU A 17 5.45 5.80 -9.62
C GLU A 17 5.41 4.49 -10.41
N GLU A 18 6.29 3.54 -10.09
CA GLU A 18 6.34 2.21 -10.71
C GLU A 18 5.05 1.42 -10.41
N ILE A 19 4.55 1.52 -9.17
CA ILE A 19 3.26 0.92 -8.79
C ILE A 19 2.08 1.58 -9.53
N SER A 20 2.16 2.89 -9.77
CA SER A 20 1.17 3.64 -10.55
C SER A 20 1.10 3.13 -11.98
N ASP A 21 2.26 2.92 -12.61
CA ASP A 21 2.37 2.40 -13.97
C ASP A 21 1.84 0.96 -14.07
N VAL A 22 2.14 0.10 -13.09
CA VAL A 22 1.66 -1.29 -13.05
C VAL A 22 0.14 -1.37 -12.83
N LEU A 23 -0.42 -0.56 -11.93
CA LEU A 23 -1.83 -0.65 -11.53
C LEU A 23 -2.78 0.27 -12.30
N GLY A 24 -2.25 1.17 -13.12
CA GLY A 24 -3.02 2.18 -13.86
C GLY A 24 -3.81 3.13 -12.98
N ILE A 25 -3.28 3.48 -11.80
CA ILE A 25 -3.93 4.39 -10.83
C ILE A 25 -2.93 5.40 -10.29
N THR A 26 -3.41 6.57 -9.89
CA THR A 26 -2.54 7.66 -9.42
C THR A 26 -1.79 7.29 -8.14
N THR A 27 -0.59 7.87 -7.98
CA THR A 27 0.22 7.77 -6.75
C THR A 27 -0.54 8.20 -5.49
N SER A 28 -1.39 9.23 -5.60
CA SER A 28 -2.29 9.66 -4.51
C SER A 28 -3.23 8.54 -4.06
N ARG A 29 -3.82 7.79 -5.01
CA ARG A 29 -4.69 6.65 -4.70
C ARG A 29 -3.91 5.53 -4.01
N ILE A 30 -2.68 5.28 -4.44
CA ILE A 30 -1.80 4.28 -3.84
C ILE A 30 -1.45 4.68 -2.39
N SER A 31 -1.07 5.94 -2.15
CA SER A 31 -0.79 6.46 -0.81
C SER A 31 -2.00 6.35 0.14
N GLN A 32 -3.21 6.58 -0.36
CA GLN A 32 -4.45 6.38 0.42
C GLN A 32 -4.65 4.91 0.80
N ILE A 33 -4.47 3.99 -0.16
CA ILE A 33 -4.56 2.54 0.07
C ILE A 33 -3.54 2.12 1.11
N HIS A 34 -2.29 2.55 0.97
CA HIS A 34 -1.21 2.27 1.90
C HIS A 34 -1.54 2.76 3.32
N LYS A 35 -1.94 4.03 3.48
CA LYS A 35 -2.34 4.62 4.76
C LYS A 35 -3.47 3.83 5.44
N HIS A 36 -4.48 3.41 4.67
CA HIS A 36 -5.60 2.62 5.18
C HIS A 36 -5.16 1.25 5.71
N VAL A 37 -4.29 0.55 4.97
CA VAL A 37 -3.77 -0.75 5.40
C VAL A 37 -2.92 -0.62 6.66
N ILE A 38 -2.01 0.35 6.72
CA ILE A 38 -1.18 0.60 7.91
C ILE A 38 -2.05 0.92 9.12
N SER A 39 -3.13 1.69 8.94
CA SER A 39 -4.10 1.94 10.01
C SER A 39 -4.74 0.65 10.52
N LYS A 40 -5.22 -0.23 9.63
CA LYS A 40 -5.79 -1.53 9.99
C LYS A 40 -4.80 -2.41 10.77
N ILE A 41 -3.55 -2.49 10.29
CA ILE A 41 -2.49 -3.27 10.95
C ILE A 41 -2.25 -2.74 12.36
N ARG A 42 -2.09 -1.42 12.52
CA ARG A 42 -1.91 -0.81 13.84
C ARG A 42 -3.06 -1.14 14.78
N HIS A 43 -4.31 -1.01 14.32
CA HIS A 43 -5.48 -1.36 15.12
C HIS A 43 -5.48 -2.84 15.54
N SER A 44 -5.10 -3.75 14.64
CA SER A 44 -5.00 -5.19 14.96
C SER A 44 -3.87 -5.49 15.94
N MET A 45 -2.78 -4.72 15.92
CA MET A 45 -1.65 -4.89 16.85
C MET A 45 -1.91 -4.26 18.21
N SER A 46 -2.68 -3.17 18.28
CA SER A 46 -3.05 -2.51 19.55
C SER A 46 -4.08 -3.27 20.38
N GLY A 47 -4.62 -4.37 19.87
CA GLY A 47 -5.48 -5.30 20.59
C GLY A 47 -4.75 -6.52 21.19
N LEU A 48 -3.41 -6.52 21.17
CA LEU A 48 -2.54 -7.44 21.92
C LEU A 48 -2.13 -6.77 23.24
#